data_AF-A0A6B0ZVT4-F1
#
_entry.id   AF-A0A6B0ZVT4-F1
#
_cell.length_a   1.000
_cell.length_b   1.000
_cell.length_c   1.000
_cell.angle_alpha   90.00
_cell.angle_beta   90.00
_cell.angle_gamma   90.00
#
_symmetry.space_group_name_H-M   'P 1'
#
loop_
_entity.id
_entity.type
_entity.pdbx_description
1 polymer ?
#
loop_
_entity_poly.entity_id
_entity_poly.type
_entity_poly.pdbx_seq_one_letter_code
_entity_poly.pdbx_strand_id
1 'polypeptide(L)'
;MGVGGGVIMIPALILLFGFVDPTAKGTSLLVILPTAIVGTLRNRRSGNIDPKSALVVGASGVASAFVGALGASALSPRLSGVLFAILLIVSAVQMLRHANDPPPPSEAV
;
A
#
# COMPACT_ATOMS: atom_id res chain seq x y z
N MET A 1 6.93 -7.46 -5.49
CA MET A 1 5.61 -6.96 -5.05
C MET A 1 5.77 -5.60 -4.42
N GLY A 2 5.09 -4.57 -4.95
CA GLY A 2 5.05 -3.24 -4.35
C GLY A 2 4.00 -3.18 -3.25
N VAL A 3 4.19 -3.91 -2.16
CA VAL A 3 3.41 -3.70 -0.94
C VAL A 3 3.92 -2.38 -0.37
N GLY A 4 3.35 -1.27 -0.83
CA GLY A 4 3.71 0.08 -0.37
C GLY A 4 3.80 0.06 1.15
N GLY A 5 4.89 0.56 1.72
CA GLY A 5 5.37 0.25 3.08
C GLY A 5 4.39 0.49 4.24
N GLY A 6 3.15 0.91 4.01
CA GLY A 6 2.07 1.12 4.98
C GLY A 6 1.82 -0.06 5.92
N VAL A 7 1.94 -1.31 5.46
CA VAL A 7 1.79 -2.52 6.31
C VAL A 7 2.77 -2.49 7.50
N ILE A 8 3.96 -1.93 7.30
CA ILE A 8 5.01 -1.80 8.32
C ILE A 8 4.99 -0.40 8.94
N MET A 9 4.81 0.65 8.12
CA MET A 9 4.84 2.05 8.55
C MET A 9 3.69 2.41 9.47
N ILE A 10 2.47 1.89 9.26
CA ILE A 10 1.32 2.23 10.11
C ILE A 10 1.51 1.69 11.53
N PRO A 11 1.83 0.39 11.75
CA PRO A 11 2.18 -0.09 13.09
C PRO A 11 3.35 0.67 13.70
N ALA A 12 4.40 0.99 12.92
CA ALA A 12 5.53 1.75 13.42
C ALA A 12 5.12 3.16 13.90
N LEU A 13 4.26 3.85 13.15
CA LEU A 13 3.73 5.17 13.52
C LEU A 13 2.86 5.13 14.79
N ILE A 14 2.06 4.07 14.96
CA ILE A 14 1.21 3.91 16.14
C ILE A 14 2.06 3.51 17.37
N LEU A 15 2.93 2.51 17.24
CA LEU A 15 3.68 1.93 18.35
C LEU A 15 4.86 2.81 18.80
N LEU A 16 5.55 3.47 17.87
CA LEU A 16 6.75 4.25 18.17
C LEU A 16 6.46 5.73 18.44
N PHE A 17 5.45 6.30 17.76
CA PHE A 17 5.12 7.73 17.84
C PHE A 17 3.76 8.02 18.51
N GLY A 18 2.99 6.98 18.86
CA GLY A 18 1.71 7.15 19.58
C GLY A 18 0.60 7.83 18.75
N PHE A 19 0.69 7.80 17.42
CA PHE A 19 -0.32 8.44 16.57
C PHE A 19 -1.70 7.78 16.71
N VAL A 20 -2.75 8.59 16.65
CA VAL A 20 -4.14 8.11 16.57
C VAL A 20 -4.39 7.41 15.23
N ASP A 21 -5.19 6.34 15.27
CA ASP A 21 -5.42 5.39 14.18
C ASP A 21 -5.67 6.02 12.79
N PRO A 22 -6.52 7.05 12.64
CA PRO A 22 -6.76 7.68 11.33
C PRO A 22 -5.56 8.48 10.82
N THR A 23 -4.84 9.16 11.72
CA THR A 23 -3.68 9.99 11.37
C THR A 23 -2.52 9.12 10.92
N ALA A 24 -2.22 8.02 11.61
CA ALA A 24 -1.15 7.09 11.24
C ALA A 24 -1.36 6.52 9.82
N LYS A 25 -2.59 6.12 9.50
CA LYS A 25 -2.97 5.61 8.17
C LYS A 25 -2.77 6.68 7.09
N GLY A 26 -3.25 7.90 7.32
CA GLY A 26 -3.10 9.03 6.39
C GLY A 26 -1.64 9.44 6.17
N THR A 27 -0.85 9.54 7.23
CA THR A 27 0.58 9.88 7.14
C THR A 27 1.35 8.82 6.35
N SER A 28 1.05 7.53 6.53
CA SER A 28 1.72 6.47 5.76
C SER A 28 1.46 6.60 4.25
N LEU A 29 0.25 6.99 3.84
CA LEU A 29 -0.09 7.24 2.43
C LEU A 29 0.71 8.42 1.87
N LEU A 30 0.86 9.48 2.67
CA LEU A 30 1.66 10.64 2.28
C LEU A 30 3.14 10.26 2.06
N VAL A 31 3.70 9.40 2.92
CA VAL A 31 5.08 8.91 2.80
C VAL A 31 5.26 8.03 1.55
N ILE A 32 4.25 7.26 1.16
CA ILE A 32 4.29 6.42 -0.05
C ILE A 32 4.27 7.27 -1.32
N LEU A 33 3.60 8.43 -1.32
CA LEU A 33 3.42 9.28 -2.50
C LEU A 33 4.73 9.65 -3.24
N PRO A 34 5.79 10.18 -2.60
CA PRO A 34 7.05 10.49 -3.29
C PRO A 34 7.71 9.25 -3.88
N THR A 35 7.68 8.12 -3.17
CA THR A 35 8.24 6.85 -3.68
C THR A 35 7.50 6.35 -4.91
N ALA A 36 6.16 6.51 -4.93
CA ALA A 36 5.33 6.16 -6.08
C ALA A 36 5.60 7.06 -7.29
N ILE A 37 5.82 8.37 -7.08
CA ILE A 37 6.18 9.32 -8.13
C ILE A 37 7.53 8.94 -8.76
N VAL A 38 8.55 8.70 -7.93
CA VAL A 38 9.89 8.30 -8.40
C VAL A 38 9.83 6.96 -9.15
N GLY A 39 9.11 5.96 -8.60
CA GLY A 39 8.91 4.67 -9.25
C GLY A 39 8.20 4.80 -10.61
N THR A 40 7.15 5.61 -10.68
CA THR A 40 6.42 5.89 -11.93
C THR A 40 7.32 6.56 -12.96
N LEU A 41 8.11 7.56 -12.56
CA LEU A 41 9.05 8.23 -13.46
C LEU A 41 10.12 7.28 -13.99
N ARG A 42 10.61 6.36 -13.15
CA ARG A 42 11.58 5.34 -13.54
C ARG A 42 11.00 4.29 -14.49
N ASN A 43 9.76 3.85 -14.26
CA ASN A 43 9.05 2.99 -15.21
C ASN A 43 8.81 3.69 -16.55
N ARG A 44 8.53 5.01 -16.55
CA ARG A 44 8.30 5.77 -17.78
C ARG A 44 9.54 5.82 -18.65
N ARG A 45 10.72 5.96 -18.03
CA ARG A 45 12.01 5.92 -18.72
C ARG A 45 12.33 4.55 -19.32
N SER A 46 11.74 3.48 -18.80
CA SER A 46 11.97 2.11 -19.28
C SER A 46 11.04 1.72 -20.45
N GLY A 47 10.21 2.63 -20.96
CA GLY A 47 9.29 2.37 -22.09
C GLY A 47 8.09 1.49 -21.74
N ASN A 48 7.95 1.06 -20.49
CA ASN A 48 7.01 0.04 -20.04
C ASN A 48 5.68 0.61 -19.50
N ILE A 49 5.27 1.80 -19.96
CA ILE A 49 4.02 2.43 -19.51
C ILE A 49 3.06 2.59 -20.68
N ASP A 50 1.89 1.96 -20.57
CA ASP A 50 0.71 2.34 -21.35
C ASP A 50 0.01 3.51 -20.63
N PRO A 51 0.05 4.74 -21.17
CA PRO A 51 -0.54 5.90 -20.53
C PRO A 51 -2.07 5.80 -20.42
N LYS A 52 -2.75 5.07 -21.32
CA LYS A 52 -4.21 4.87 -21.23
C LYS A 52 -4.55 3.98 -20.05
N SER A 53 -3.88 2.83 -19.93
CA SER A 53 -4.08 1.93 -18.79
C SER A 53 -3.68 2.59 -17.47
N ALA A 54 -2.57 3.35 -17.45
CA ALA A 54 -2.14 4.08 -16.27
C ALA A 54 -3.18 5.12 -15.83
N LEU A 55 -3.79 5.84 -16.78
CA LEU A 55 -4.83 6.83 -16.48
C LEU A 55 -6.10 6.15 -15.97
N VAL A 56 -6.57 5.08 -16.62
CA VAL A 56 -7.79 4.37 -16.22
C VAL A 56 -7.62 3.78 -14.81
N VAL A 57 -6.52 3.06 -14.56
CA VAL A 57 -6.24 2.44 -13.25
C VAL A 57 -6.01 3.50 -12.18
N GLY A 58 -5.29 4.58 -12.52
CA GLY A 58 -5.05 5.69 -11.60
C GLY A 58 -6.34 6.40 -11.20
N ALA A 59 -7.17 6.75 -12.19
CA ALA A 59 -8.45 7.43 -11.95
C ALA A 59 -9.42 6.54 -11.18
N SER A 60 -9.54 5.25 -11.53
CA SER A 60 -10.37 4.31 -10.77
C SER A 60 -9.85 4.15 -9.35
N GLY A 61 -8.53 4.06 -9.16
CA GLY A 61 -7.91 3.97 -7.84
C GLY A 61 -8.21 5.18 -6.96
N VAL A 62 -8.10 6.40 -7.52
CA VAL A 62 -8.45 7.65 -6.81
C VAL A 62 -9.92 7.67 -6.45
N ALA A 63 -10.81 7.32 -7.39
CA ALA A 63 -12.26 7.28 -7.13
C ALA A 63 -12.61 6.27 -6.03
N SER A 64 -12.08 5.05 -6.11
CA SER A 64 -12.29 4.01 -5.10
C SER A 64 -11.70 4.39 -3.74
N ALA A 65 -10.53 5.02 -3.69
CA ALA A 65 -9.93 5.49 -2.45
C ALA A 65 -10.79 6.57 -1.79
N PHE A 66 -11.34 7.51 -2.57
CA PHE A 66 -12.21 8.57 -2.07
C PHE A 66 -13.53 8.01 -1.52
N VAL A 67 -14.19 7.13 -2.29
CA VAL A 67 -15.42 6.45 -1.84
C VAL A 67 -15.16 5.60 -0.60
N GLY A 68 -14.04 4.87 -0.56
CA GLY A 68 -13.62 4.09 0.59
C GLY A 68 -13.35 4.95 1.83
N ALA A 69 -12.73 6.12 1.67
CA ALA A 69 -12.49 7.07 2.76
C ALA A 69 -13.79 7.66 3.32
N LEU A 70 -14.76 7.96 2.46
CA LEU A 70 -16.10 8.39 2.88
C LEU A 70 -16.84 7.28 3.64
N GLY A 71 -16.74 6.02 3.21
CA GLY A 71 -17.28 4.90 3.96
C GLY A 71 -16.56 4.70 5.31
N ALA A 72 -15.24 4.87 5.32
CA ALA A 72 -14.39 4.69 6.50
C ALA A 72 -14.69 5.69 7.63
N SER A 73 -15.16 6.91 7.31
CA SER A 73 -15.50 7.91 8.33
C SER A 73 -16.75 7.53 9.15
N ALA A 74 -17.61 6.64 8.62
CA ALA A 74 -18.76 6.11 9.33
C ALA A 74 -18.43 4.92 10.24
N LEU A 75 -17.20 4.40 10.20
CA LEU A 75 -16.80 3.25 11.02
C LEU A 75 -16.40 3.65 12.44
N SER A 76 -16.79 2.82 13.41
CA SER A 76 -16.31 2.96 14.78
C SER A 76 -14.79 2.70 14.86
N PRO A 77 -14.06 3.34 15.79
CA PRO A 77 -12.61 3.16 15.94
C PRO A 77 -12.21 1.68 16.15
N ARG A 78 -13.00 0.92 16.93
CA ARG A 78 -12.78 -0.51 17.15
C ARG A 78 -12.89 -1.32 15.86
N LEU A 79 -13.92 -1.06 15.05
CA LEU A 79 -14.12 -1.79 13.80
C LEU A 79 -13.02 -1.47 12.78
N SER A 80 -12.62 -0.20 12.67
CA SER A 80 -11.51 0.23 11.81
C SER A 80 -10.18 -0.45 12.20
N GLY A 81 -9.92 -0.58 13.49
CA GLY A 81 -8.75 -1.29 14.02
C GLY A 81 -8.78 -2.79 13.70
N VAL A 82 -9.93 -3.46 13.90
CA VAL A 82 -10.08 -4.90 13.59
C VAL A 82 -9.91 -5.17 12.10
N LEU A 83 -10.54 -4.38 11.23
CA LEU A 83 -10.38 -4.53 9.78
C LEU A 83 -8.93 -4.32 9.34
N PHE A 84 -8.25 -3.35 9.95
CA PHE A 84 -6.82 -3.14 9.69
C PHE A 84 -5.97 -4.31 10.18
N ALA A 85 -6.26 -4.88 11.35
CA ALA A 85 -5.57 -6.07 11.84
C ALA A 85 -5.75 -7.28 10.90
N ILE A 86 -6.97 -7.50 10.39
CA ILE A 86 -7.24 -8.52 9.37
C ILE A 86 -6.41 -8.28 8.11
N LEU A 87 -6.35 -7.04 7.63
CA LEU A 87 -5.51 -6.66 6.48
C LEU A 87 -4.03 -6.99 6.71
N LEU A 88 -3.50 -6.71 7.91
CA LEU A 88 -2.11 -7.05 8.27
C LEU A 88 -1.87 -8.56 8.25
N ILE A 89 -2.79 -9.36 8.81
CA ILE A 89 -2.68 -10.83 8.80
C ILE A 89 -2.68 -11.34 7.36
N VAL A 90 -3.61 -10.88 6.52
CA VAL A 90 -3.67 -11.25 5.10
C VAL A 90 -2.37 -10.86 4.38
N SER A 91 -1.85 -9.67 4.63
CA SER A 91 -0.60 -9.19 4.04
C SER A 91 0.60 -10.06 4.47
N ALA A 92 0.67 -10.42 5.76
CA ALA A 92 1.70 -11.31 6.28
C ALA A 92 1.64 -12.70 5.64
N VAL A 93 0.44 -13.28 5.52
CA VAL A 93 0.25 -14.59 4.86
C VAL A 93 0.65 -14.53 3.38
N GLN A 94 0.27 -13.47 2.66
CA GLN A 94 0.68 -13.29 1.26
C GLN A 94 2.21 -13.17 1.13
N MET A 95 2.85 -12.45 2.04
CA MET A 95 4.31 -12.31 2.04
C MET A 95 5.00 -13.66 2.29
N LEU A 96 4.49 -14.45 3.24
CA LEU A 96 5.03 -15.79 3.53
C LEU A 96 4.85 -16.76 2.36
N ARG A 97 3.74 -16.64 1.60
CA ARG A 97 3.52 -17.44 0.40
C ARG A 97 4.49 -17.09 -0.73
N HIS A 98 4.73 -15.80 -0.98
CA HIS A 98 5.66 -15.34 -2.01
C HIS A 98 7.13 -15.53 -1.62
N ALA A 99 7.46 -15.63 -0.33
CA ALA A 99 8.81 -15.93 0.13
C ALA A 99 9.26 -17.37 -0.22
N ASN A 100 8.33 -18.25 -0.59
CA ASN A 100 8.61 -19.62 -0.99
C ASN A 100 8.78 -19.79 -2.52
N ASP A 101 8.71 -18.71 -3.30
CA ASP A 101 8.99 -18.78 -4.74
C ASP A 101 10.50 -19.01 -4.94
N PRO A 102 10.91 -20.05 -5.69
CA PRO A 102 12.33 -20.31 -5.94
C PRO A 102 12.99 -19.13 -6.66
N PRO A 103 14.27 -18.83 -6.37
CA PRO A 103 14.96 -17.69 -6.97
C PRO A 103 14.97 -17.81 -8.50
N PRO A 104 14.88 -16.67 -9.22
CA PRO A 104 14.86 -16.66 -10.68
C PRO A 104 16.16 -17.28 -11.24
N PRO A 105 16.09 -18.02 -12.37
CA PRO A 105 17.25 -18.74 -12.95
C PRO A 105 18.48 -17.90 -13.31
N SER A 106 18.36 -16.56 -13.31
CA SER A 106 19.44 -15.63 -13.64
C SER A 106 20.46 -15.41 -12.51
N GLU A 107 20.20 -15.90 -11.30
CA GLU A 107 21.12 -15.79 -10.15
C GLU A 107 21.85 -17.11 -9.83
N ALA A 108 21.72 -18.13 -10.69
CA ALA A 108 22.37 -19.43 -10.53
C ALA A 108 23.77 -19.53 -11.19
N VAL A 109 24.43 -18.40 -11.47
CA VAL A 109 25.77 -18.35 -12.10
C VAL A 109 26.70 -17.43 -11.33
#